data_AF-A0A7U2MXR3-F1
#
_entry.id   AF-A0A7U2MXR3-F1
#
_cell.length_a   1.000
_cell.length_b   1.000
_cell.length_c   1.000
_cell.angle_alpha   90.00
_cell.angle_beta   90.00
_cell.angle_gamma   90.00
#
_symmetry.space_group_name_H-M   'P 1'
#
loop_
_entity.id
_entity.type
_entity.pdbx_description
1 polymer ?
#
loop_
_entity_poly.entity_id
_entity_poly.type
_entity_poly.pdbx_seq_one_letter_code
_entity_poly.pdbx_strand_id
1 'polypeptide(L)'
;MSLRDMKLVFRPDGFDEDFVRGAITELLRALDFSHSDGEVVHTDLHPGNMLLGVYDNNIMQSLAEREFTSPVSRKAVSPTRTIYLSRLMRPREGPMLLSDFGEARIGPGLHGGDIMPLEYRAPETLLYVGWSYPVDIWGVGLTAWDLLEPKRLFTARDEDDDLYDAAHLA
;
A
#
# COMPACT_ATOMS: atom_id res chain seq x y z
N MET A 1 -4.05 -7.19 6.45
CA MET A 1 -3.59 -5.88 7.01
C MET A 1 -2.62 -5.30 6.00
N SER A 2 -2.66 -3.99 5.74
CA SER A 2 -1.68 -3.38 4.84
C SER A 2 -0.31 -3.21 5.51
N LEU A 3 0.77 -3.14 4.73
CA LEU A 3 2.10 -2.86 5.28
C LEU A 3 2.17 -1.45 5.89
N ARG A 4 1.40 -0.49 5.38
CA ARG A 4 1.24 0.84 5.99
C ARG A 4 0.69 0.72 7.42
N ASP A 5 -0.39 -0.03 7.62
CA ASP A 5 -0.99 -0.19 8.95
C ASP A 5 -0.03 -0.94 9.89
N MET A 6 0.68 -1.94 9.37
CA MET A 6 1.65 -2.70 10.15
C MET A 6 2.82 -1.81 10.59
N LYS A 7 3.32 -0.94 9.71
CA LYS A 7 4.34 0.06 10.04
C LYS A 7 3.85 1.00 11.13
N LEU A 8 2.71 1.64 10.90
CA LEU A 8 2.13 2.63 11.81
C LEU A 8 1.95 2.09 13.23
N VAL A 9 1.50 0.83 13.35
CA VAL A 9 1.09 0.27 14.64
C VAL A 9 2.23 -0.51 15.33
N PHE A 10 3.06 -1.23 14.58
CA PHE A 10 4.02 -2.19 15.15
C PHE A 10 5.48 -1.90 14.82
N ARG A 11 5.76 -1.08 13.80
CA ARG A 11 7.12 -0.81 13.29
C ARG A 11 7.26 0.67 12.91
N PRO A 12 7.05 1.62 13.84
CA PRO A 12 7.02 3.05 13.52
C PRO A 12 8.35 3.56 12.96
N ASP A 13 9.46 2.95 13.36
CA ASP A 13 10.81 3.28 12.90
C ASP A 13 11.18 2.60 11.57
N GLY A 14 10.29 1.78 11.00
CA GLY A 14 10.54 1.01 9.79
C GLY A 14 10.72 -0.50 10.00
N PHE A 15 10.77 -1.22 8.88
CA PHE A 15 11.04 -2.65 8.81
C PHE A 15 12.53 -2.90 8.63
N ASP A 16 12.97 -4.11 8.97
CA ASP A 16 14.33 -4.56 8.73
C ASP A 16 14.55 -4.82 7.23
N GLU A 17 15.81 -4.70 6.79
CA GLU A 17 16.16 -4.77 5.38
C GLU A 17 15.78 -6.11 4.74
N ASP A 18 15.89 -7.21 5.48
CA ASP A 18 15.53 -8.55 4.99
C ASP A 18 14.03 -8.67 4.72
N PHE A 19 13.19 -8.16 5.63
CA PHE A 19 11.75 -8.08 5.40
C PHE A 19 11.41 -7.23 4.17
N VAL A 20 12.00 -6.03 4.06
CA VAL A 20 11.74 -5.14 2.91
C VAL A 20 12.19 -5.77 1.60
N ARG A 21 13.37 -6.39 1.58
CA ARG A 21 13.88 -7.13 0.41
C ARG A 21 12.90 -8.23 -0.02
N GLY A 22 12.34 -8.99 0.94
CA GLY A 22 11.32 -10.00 0.68
C GLY A 22 10.06 -9.40 0.05
N ALA A 23 9.49 -8.39 0.69
CA ALA A 23 8.26 -7.73 0.23
C ALA A 23 8.42 -7.09 -1.17
N ILE A 24 9.54 -6.42 -1.43
CA ILE A 24 9.81 -5.81 -2.74
C ILE A 24 10.05 -6.87 -3.81
N THR A 25 10.68 -7.99 -3.48
CA THR A 25 10.83 -9.12 -4.43
C THR A 25 9.47 -9.67 -4.85
N GLU A 26 8.54 -9.83 -3.91
CA GLU A 26 7.18 -10.28 -4.22
C GLU A 26 6.38 -9.23 -5.01
N LEU A 27 6.60 -7.94 -4.74
CA LEU A 27 5.96 -6.83 -5.47
C LEU A 27 6.42 -6.80 -6.93
N LEU A 28 7.71 -6.91 -7.16
CA LEU A 28 8.27 -6.95 -8.51
C LEU A 28 7.77 -8.16 -9.30
N ARG A 29 7.57 -9.33 -8.66
CA ARG A 29 6.95 -10.49 -9.32
C ARG A 29 5.49 -10.25 -9.68
N ALA A 30 4.72 -9.60 -8.81
CA ALA A 30 3.33 -9.25 -9.11
C ALA A 30 3.24 -8.25 -10.27
N LEU A 31 4.11 -7.24 -10.29
CA LEU A 31 4.17 -6.25 -11.37
C LEU A 31 4.65 -6.84 -12.69
N ASP A 32 5.65 -7.72 -12.68
CA ASP A 32 6.10 -8.41 -13.90
C ASP A 32 4.93 -9.16 -14.55
N PHE A 33 4.15 -9.92 -13.76
CA PHE A 33 2.94 -10.57 -14.27
C PHE A 33 1.90 -9.56 -14.78
N SER A 34 1.59 -8.51 -14.01
CA SER A 34 0.61 -7.50 -14.42
C SER A 34 1.02 -6.75 -15.71
N HIS A 35 2.31 -6.42 -15.85
CA HIS A 35 2.84 -5.65 -16.97
C HIS A 35 2.99 -6.53 -18.21
N SER A 36 3.61 -7.71 -18.07
CA SER A 36 3.98 -8.57 -19.19
C SER A 36 2.82 -9.41 -19.71
N ASP A 37 2.01 -9.99 -18.82
CA ASP A 37 0.91 -10.88 -19.21
C ASP A 37 -0.47 -10.19 -19.16
N GLY A 38 -0.62 -9.21 -18.27
CA GLY A 38 -1.88 -8.50 -18.07
C GLY A 38 -2.04 -7.23 -18.91
N GLU A 39 -0.94 -6.66 -19.43
CA GLU A 39 -0.90 -5.31 -19.99
C GLU A 39 -1.58 -4.28 -19.07
N VAL A 40 -1.41 -4.42 -17.75
CA VAL A 40 -2.02 -3.56 -16.73
C VAL A 40 -0.95 -2.73 -16.02
N VAL A 41 -1.18 -1.42 -15.90
CA VAL A 41 -0.42 -0.52 -15.02
C VAL A 41 -1.23 -0.29 -13.74
N HIS A 42 -0.64 -0.46 -12.57
CA HIS A 42 -1.33 -0.32 -11.28
C HIS A 42 -1.65 1.13 -10.95
N THR A 43 -0.69 2.03 -11.11
CA THR A 43 -0.78 3.50 -10.94
C THR A 43 -1.04 4.02 -9.52
N ASP A 44 -1.33 3.15 -8.56
CA ASP A 44 -1.52 3.52 -7.14
C ASP A 44 -0.66 2.66 -6.20
N LEU A 45 0.65 2.58 -6.46
CA LEU A 45 1.55 1.79 -5.63
C LEU A 45 2.04 2.54 -4.40
N HIS A 46 1.68 2.00 -3.22
CA HIS A 46 2.17 2.44 -1.93
C HIS A 46 2.00 1.32 -0.88
N PRO A 47 2.61 1.40 0.31
CA PRO A 47 2.50 0.36 1.35
C PRO A 47 1.07 0.07 1.85
N GLY A 48 0.11 0.92 1.53
CA GLY A 48 -1.30 0.74 1.87
C GLY A 48 -2.01 -0.28 0.97
N ASN A 49 -1.54 -0.42 -0.28
CA ASN A 49 -2.06 -1.36 -1.26
C ASN A 49 -1.27 -2.68 -1.28
N MET A 50 -0.27 -2.82 -0.41
CA MET A 50 0.45 -4.06 -0.14
C MET A 50 -0.11 -4.73 1.11
N LEU A 51 -0.74 -5.88 0.94
CA LEU A 51 -1.35 -6.65 2.04
C LEU A 51 -0.39 -7.73 2.52
N LEU A 52 -0.28 -7.87 3.84
CA LEU A 52 0.35 -9.04 4.43
C LEU A 52 -0.67 -10.17 4.47
N GLY A 53 -0.39 -11.23 3.70
CA GLY A 53 -1.18 -12.45 3.66
C GLY A 53 -1.04 -13.26 4.95
N VAL A 54 -2.03 -14.12 5.21
CA VAL A 54 -2.05 -15.02 6.35
C VAL A 54 -2.08 -16.46 5.82
N TYR A 55 -1.07 -17.26 6.15
CA TYR A 55 -1.00 -18.67 5.75
C TYR A 55 -1.61 -19.64 6.76
N ASP A 56 -1.89 -19.18 7.98
CA ASP A 56 -2.33 -20.06 9.06
C ASP A 56 -3.77 -19.75 9.50
N ASN A 57 -4.67 -20.71 9.27
CA ASN A 57 -6.07 -20.65 9.72
C ASN A 57 -6.19 -20.63 11.25
N ASN A 58 -5.19 -21.10 12.00
CA ASN A 58 -5.18 -21.04 13.46
C ASN A 58 -5.27 -19.60 13.97
N ILE A 59 -4.69 -18.64 13.23
CA ILE A 59 -4.78 -17.22 13.57
C ILE A 59 -6.24 -16.77 13.55
N MET A 60 -7.00 -17.19 12.54
CA MET A 60 -8.44 -16.87 12.43
C MET A 60 -9.25 -17.58 13.52
N GLN A 61 -8.92 -18.82 13.86
CA GLN A 61 -9.58 -19.54 14.96
C GLN A 61 -9.37 -18.83 16.30
N SER A 62 -8.13 -18.45 16.61
CA SER A 62 -7.82 -17.72 17.85
C SER A 62 -8.55 -16.36 17.93
N LEU A 63 -8.74 -15.71 16.79
CA LEU A 63 -9.50 -14.46 16.69
C LEU A 63 -10.98 -14.68 17.01
N ALA A 64 -11.57 -15.73 16.45
CA ALA A 64 -12.97 -16.10 16.69
C ALA A 64 -13.21 -16.48 18.16
N GLU A 65 -12.33 -17.30 18.74
CA GLU A 65 -12.40 -17.69 20.16
C GLU A 65 -12.29 -16.47 21.09
N ARG A 66 -11.41 -15.52 20.78
CA ARG A 66 -11.29 -14.26 21.53
C ARG A 66 -12.52 -13.37 21.40
N GLU A 67 -13.11 -13.29 20.21
CA GLU A 67 -14.34 -12.50 20.02
C GLU A 67 -15.54 -13.14 20.73
N PHE A 68 -15.57 -14.46 20.83
CA PHE A 68 -16.58 -15.17 21.60
C PHE A 68 -16.40 -14.99 23.11
N THR A 69 -15.17 -15.14 23.61
CA THR A 69 -14.87 -15.10 25.06
C THR A 69 -14.76 -13.69 25.63
N SER A 70 -14.35 -12.71 24.83
CA SER A 70 -14.12 -11.33 25.26
C SER A 70 -14.47 -10.36 24.14
N PRO A 71 -15.76 -10.17 23.82
CA PRO A 71 -16.20 -9.41 22.66
C PRO A 71 -15.71 -7.96 22.63
N VAL A 72 -15.43 -7.43 21.44
CA VAL A 72 -15.11 -6.01 21.26
C VAL A 72 -16.32 -5.11 21.56
N SER A 73 -16.03 -3.86 21.90
CA SER A 73 -17.06 -2.82 21.98
C SER A 73 -17.83 -2.73 20.67
N ARG A 74 -19.16 -2.63 20.79
CA ARG A 74 -20.08 -2.57 19.65
C ARG A 74 -21.15 -1.52 19.87
N LYS A 75 -21.56 -0.85 18.80
CA LYS A 75 -22.62 0.16 18.79
C LYS A 75 -23.77 -0.32 17.92
N ALA A 76 -24.92 -0.57 18.53
CA ALA A 76 -26.16 -0.80 17.79
C ALA A 76 -26.63 0.55 17.22
N VAL A 77 -26.64 0.67 15.89
CA VAL A 77 -27.06 1.89 15.18
C VAL A 77 -28.53 1.79 14.76
N SER A 78 -28.98 0.58 14.42
CA SER A 78 -30.37 0.26 14.10
C SER A 78 -30.66 -1.21 14.47
N PRO A 79 -31.92 -1.68 14.40
CA PRO A 79 -32.25 -3.09 14.63
C PRO A 79 -31.51 -4.07 13.70
N THR A 80 -31.01 -3.60 12.56
CA THR A 80 -30.33 -4.43 11.54
C THR A 80 -28.84 -4.11 11.40
N ARG A 81 -28.33 -3.09 12.10
CA ARG A 81 -26.94 -2.62 11.92
C ARG A 81 -26.25 -2.42 13.26
N THR A 82 -25.22 -3.22 13.48
CA THR A 82 -24.27 -3.05 14.58
C THR A 82 -22.89 -2.77 14.00
N ILE A 83 -22.24 -1.73 14.52
CA ILE A 83 -20.85 -1.40 14.19
C ILE A 83 -19.98 -2.00 15.30
N TYR A 84 -18.94 -2.73 14.92
CA TYR A 84 -18.00 -3.36 15.83
C TYR A 84 -16.67 -2.62 15.77
N LEU A 85 -16.03 -2.44 16.92
CA LEU A 85 -14.66 -1.96 16.96
C LEU A 85 -13.72 -3.03 16.39
N SER A 86 -12.91 -2.69 15.39
CA SER A 86 -11.94 -3.63 14.83
C SER A 86 -10.97 -4.11 15.89
N ARG A 87 -10.79 -5.44 16.00
CA ARG A 87 -9.78 -6.01 16.88
C ARG A 87 -8.42 -5.96 16.18
N LEU A 88 -7.48 -5.25 16.79
CA LEU A 88 -6.11 -5.25 16.31
C LEU A 88 -5.48 -6.64 16.50
N MET A 89 -4.84 -7.13 15.45
CA MET A 89 -4.09 -8.37 15.44
C MET A 89 -2.71 -8.06 14.90
N ARG A 90 -1.67 -8.62 15.52
CA ARG A 90 -0.34 -8.62 14.93
C ARG A 90 -0.26 -9.83 14.00
N PRO A 91 -0.40 -9.66 12.67
CA PRO A 91 -0.20 -10.76 11.76
C PRO A 91 1.24 -11.27 11.89
N ARG A 92 1.42 -12.57 11.68
CA ARG A 92 2.76 -13.11 11.45
C ARG A 92 3.21 -12.70 10.05
N GLU A 93 4.53 -12.65 9.86
CA GLU A 93 5.11 -12.48 8.55
C GLU A 93 4.57 -13.58 7.61
N GLY A 94 4.08 -13.14 6.47
CA GLY A 94 3.45 -13.93 5.43
C GLY A 94 3.80 -13.31 4.07
N PRO A 95 3.20 -13.79 2.98
CA PRO A 95 3.51 -13.27 1.67
C PRO A 95 2.95 -11.85 1.54
N MET A 96 3.65 -11.00 0.83
CA MET A 96 3.15 -9.73 0.37
C MET A 96 2.25 -9.95 -0.84
N LEU A 97 1.04 -9.39 -0.80
CA LEU A 97 0.06 -9.44 -1.86
C LEU A 97 -0.24 -8.03 -2.35
N LEU A 98 -0.05 -7.78 -3.65
CA LEU A 98 -0.52 -6.55 -4.28
C LEU A 98 -2.05 -6.55 -4.36
N SER A 99 -2.67 -5.42 -4.06
CA SER A 99 -4.12 -5.26 -4.02
C SER A 99 -4.55 -3.90 -4.52
N ASP A 100 -5.86 -3.72 -4.67
CA ASP A 100 -6.52 -2.46 -5.06
C ASP A 100 -6.16 -1.95 -6.48
N PHE A 101 -6.70 -2.63 -7.49
CA PHE A 101 -6.61 -2.24 -8.89
C PHE A 101 -7.67 -1.21 -9.29
N GLY A 102 -8.27 -0.48 -8.33
CA GLY A 102 -9.32 0.50 -8.60
C GLY A 102 -8.88 1.62 -9.55
N GLU A 103 -7.61 2.00 -9.49
CA GLU A 103 -6.99 3.01 -10.36
C GLU A 103 -6.18 2.45 -11.53
N ALA A 104 -6.16 1.12 -11.72
CA ALA A 104 -5.36 0.52 -12.76
C ALA A 104 -5.77 0.99 -14.17
N ARG A 105 -4.82 1.00 -15.12
CA ARG A 105 -5.09 1.21 -16.55
C ARG A 105 -4.67 -0.02 -17.35
N ILE A 106 -5.50 -0.37 -18.33
CA ILE A 106 -5.32 -1.56 -19.18
C ILE A 106 -4.92 -1.11 -20.59
N GLY A 107 -3.97 -1.82 -21.16
CA GLY A 107 -3.53 -1.68 -22.54
C GLY A 107 -2.10 -1.17 -22.67
N PRO A 108 -1.44 -1.48 -23.79
CA PRO A 108 -0.05 -1.12 -24.01
C PRO A 108 0.09 0.35 -24.43
N GLY A 109 1.33 0.85 -24.35
CA GLY A 109 1.69 2.17 -24.85
C GLY A 109 1.53 3.29 -23.82
N LEU A 110 1.43 4.52 -24.32
CA LEU A 110 1.35 5.72 -23.50
C LEU A 110 -0.10 5.99 -23.09
N HIS A 111 -0.28 6.22 -21.81
CA HIS A 111 -1.50 6.68 -21.18
C HIS A 111 -1.38 8.18 -20.83
N GLY A 112 -2.50 8.78 -20.48
CA GLY A 112 -2.57 10.14 -19.94
C GLY A 112 -3.59 10.23 -18.82
N GLY A 113 -3.68 11.40 -18.21
CA GLY A 113 -4.56 11.65 -17.07
C GLY A 113 -3.80 11.68 -15.75
N ASP A 114 -4.53 12.06 -14.70
CA ASP A 114 -4.02 12.18 -13.34
C ASP A 114 -4.04 10.82 -12.64
N ILE A 115 -2.88 10.41 -12.17
CA ILE A 115 -2.66 9.13 -11.47
C ILE A 115 -1.66 9.34 -10.35
N MET A 116 -1.55 8.33 -9.49
CA MET A 116 -0.69 8.30 -8.31
C MET A 116 -1.07 9.35 -7.25
N PRO A 117 -1.08 8.97 -5.97
CA PRO A 117 -1.15 9.93 -4.89
C PRO A 117 0.08 10.83 -4.94
N LEU A 118 -0.09 12.08 -4.52
CA LEU A 118 0.92 13.11 -4.73
C LEU A 118 2.31 12.70 -4.21
N GLU A 119 2.38 12.19 -2.98
CA GLU A 119 3.62 11.76 -2.33
C GLU A 119 4.33 10.60 -3.06
N TYR A 120 3.63 9.87 -3.93
CA TYR A 120 4.17 8.76 -4.72
C TYR A 120 4.32 9.08 -6.20
N ARG A 121 3.98 10.31 -6.60
CA ARG A 121 3.79 10.67 -8.00
C ARG A 121 5.10 10.67 -8.78
N ALA A 122 5.08 10.02 -9.94
CA ALA A 122 6.24 9.91 -10.84
C ALA A 122 6.47 11.23 -11.58
N PRO A 123 7.73 11.59 -11.91
CA PRO A 123 8.05 12.87 -12.54
C PRO A 123 7.35 13.08 -13.89
N GLU A 124 7.18 12.04 -14.72
CA GLU A 124 6.45 12.15 -15.99
C GLU A 124 4.97 12.54 -15.79
N THR A 125 4.35 12.08 -14.70
CA THR A 125 2.96 12.43 -14.37
C THR A 125 2.86 13.87 -13.86
N LEU A 126 3.84 14.35 -13.07
CA LEU A 126 3.93 15.74 -12.63
C LEU A 126 4.14 16.72 -13.80
N LEU A 127 4.89 16.29 -14.81
CA LEU A 127 5.19 17.08 -16.01
C LEU A 127 4.09 16.96 -17.08
N TYR A 128 2.99 16.26 -16.80
CA TYR A 128 1.90 15.97 -17.74
C TYR A 128 2.39 15.35 -19.05
N VAL A 129 3.45 14.54 -18.98
CA VAL A 129 3.98 13.76 -20.10
C VAL A 129 3.27 12.41 -20.13
N GLY A 130 3.10 11.85 -21.33
CA GLY A 130 2.56 10.50 -21.48
C GLY A 130 3.37 9.49 -20.66
N TRP A 131 2.66 8.63 -19.95
CA TRP A 131 3.25 7.69 -18.99
C TRP A 131 2.85 6.25 -19.31
N SER A 132 3.53 5.28 -18.73
CA SER A 132 3.27 3.85 -18.95
C SER A 132 3.77 3.03 -17.76
N TYR A 133 4.04 1.74 -17.93
CA TYR A 133 4.55 0.80 -16.92
C TYR A 133 5.64 1.36 -15.96
N PRO A 134 6.60 2.22 -16.38
CA PRO A 134 7.62 2.74 -15.47
C PRO A 134 7.12 3.51 -14.25
N VAL A 135 5.91 4.08 -14.28
CA VAL A 135 5.34 4.78 -13.11
C VAL A 135 5.18 3.85 -11.90
N ASP A 136 4.88 2.57 -12.14
CA ASP A 136 4.81 1.57 -11.08
C ASP A 136 6.21 1.28 -10.50
N ILE A 137 7.24 1.26 -11.34
CA ILE A 137 8.62 1.05 -10.89
C ILE A 137 9.12 2.22 -10.04
N TRP A 138 8.70 3.46 -10.36
CA TRP A 138 8.90 4.61 -9.48
C TRP A 138 8.21 4.39 -8.12
N GLY A 139 6.94 3.97 -8.15
CA GLY A 139 6.18 3.62 -6.95
C GLY A 139 6.84 2.53 -6.09
N VAL A 140 7.50 1.54 -6.71
CA VAL A 140 8.28 0.51 -6.00
C VAL A 140 9.43 1.15 -5.20
N GLY A 141 10.17 2.09 -5.79
CA GLY A 141 11.28 2.77 -5.12
C GLY A 141 10.82 3.54 -3.88
N LEU A 142 9.73 4.31 -4.02
CA LEU A 142 9.14 5.06 -2.91
C LEU A 142 8.54 4.17 -1.83
N THR A 143 7.91 3.08 -2.24
CA THR A 143 7.40 2.05 -1.33
C THR A 143 8.54 1.40 -0.54
N ALA A 144 9.66 1.06 -1.17
CA ALA A 144 10.82 0.49 -0.48
C ALA A 144 11.37 1.45 0.57
N TRP A 145 11.54 2.72 0.21
CA TRP A 145 11.95 3.77 1.14
C TRP A 145 10.99 3.90 2.32
N ASP A 146 9.69 3.99 2.05
CA ASP A 146 8.68 4.13 3.08
C ASP A 146 8.59 2.92 4.01
N LEU A 147 9.00 1.73 3.58
CA LEU A 147 9.08 0.57 4.46
C LEU A 147 10.34 0.61 5.34
N LEU A 148 11.44 1.17 4.85
CA LEU A 148 12.72 1.24 5.58
C LEU A 148 12.78 2.41 6.57
N GLU A 149 12.31 3.58 6.16
CA GLU A 149 12.56 4.84 6.87
C GLU A 149 11.29 5.38 7.55
N PRO A 150 11.40 6.04 8.72
CA PRO A 150 10.24 6.61 9.40
C PRO A 150 9.64 7.81 8.65
N LYS A 151 10.44 8.49 7.83
CA LYS A 151 10.03 9.65 7.03
C LYS A 151 9.92 9.29 5.56
N ARG A 152 8.97 9.92 4.86
CA ARG A 152 8.81 9.78 3.42
C ARG A 152 10.00 10.39 2.68
N LEU A 153 10.31 9.84 1.51
CA LEU A 153 11.37 10.38 0.64
C LEU A 153 10.97 11.74 0.08
N PHE A 154 9.71 11.85 -0.36
CA PHE A 154 9.10 13.09 -0.79
C PHE A 154 7.88 13.38 0.07
N THR A 155 7.81 14.58 0.64
CA THR A 155 6.67 15.03 1.44
C THR A 155 5.56 15.62 0.58
N ALA A 156 5.88 16.01 -0.66
CA ALA A 156 4.98 16.73 -1.55
C ALA A 156 4.37 18.00 -0.91
N ARG A 157 5.11 18.64 0.00
CA ARG A 157 4.69 19.83 0.72
C ARG A 157 5.67 20.97 0.51
N ASP A 158 5.16 22.18 0.40
CA ASP A 158 5.96 23.40 0.33
C ASP A 158 6.37 23.92 1.72
N GLU A 159 6.99 25.10 1.77
CA GLU A 159 7.45 25.73 3.02
C GLU A 159 6.29 26.09 3.96
N ASP A 160 5.07 26.22 3.44
CA ASP A 160 3.84 26.55 4.17
C ASP A 160 3.04 25.29 4.57
N ASP A 161 3.59 24.08 4.33
CA ASP A 161 2.97 22.77 4.57
C ASP A 161 1.79 22.44 3.63
N ASP A 162 1.61 23.23 2.56
CA ASP A 162 0.58 23.00 1.54
C ASP A 162 1.06 21.96 0.51
N LEU A 163 0.11 21.15 0.00
CA LEU A 163 0.41 20.12 -0.99
C LEU A 163 0.84 20.77 -2.31
N TYR A 164 2.04 20.44 -2.78
CA TYR A 164 2.63 21.07 -3.97
C TYR A 164 3.34 20.05 -4.88
N ASP A 165 2.80 19.87 -6.09
CA ASP A 165 3.28 18.94 -7.11
C ASP A 165 4.76 19.11 -7.47
N ALA A 166 5.28 20.34 -7.50
CA ALA A 166 6.68 20.58 -7.88
C ALA A 166 7.69 20.31 -6.74
N ALA A 167 7.24 19.99 -5.52
CA ALA A 167 8.13 19.65 -4.41
C ALA A 167 8.98 18.39 -4.67
N HIS A 168 8.60 17.57 -5.66
CA HIS A 168 9.37 16.39 -6.07
C HIS A 168 10.58 16.69 -6.98
N LEU A 169 10.70 17.92 -7.51
CA LEU A 169 11.68 18.28 -8.56
C LEU A 169 12.89 19.09 -8.03
N ALA A 170 13.08 19.16 -6.70
CA ALA A 170 14.11 19.97 -6.05
C ALA A 170 15.55 19.45 -6.23
#